data_AF-A0A948RGI5-F1
#
_entry.id   AF-A0A948RGI5-F1
#
_cell.length_a   1.000
_cell.length_b   1.000
_cell.length_c   1.000
_cell.angle_alpha   90.00
_cell.angle_beta   90.00
_cell.angle_gamma   90.00
#
_symmetry.space_group_name_H-M   'P 1'
#
loop_
_entity.id
_entity.type
_entity.pdbx_description
1 polymer ?
#
loop_
_entity_poly.entity_id
_entity_poly.type
_entity_poly.pdbx_seq_one_letter_code
_entity_poly.pdbx_strand_id
1 'polypeptide(L)'
;MKPIGVIHSSFTVSHHLAKLADVGLVTARAEGYYSVYELDRKALEATTRDLFSGERMAAAASGVDAEAYDHKIISDYSLPDGRLKTIPAQRKKLEAILRHVVKTFEPGVRYSEKQVNEILARFHADTATLRRELVGYGLMEREGGGGEYWRAEIHSLRGKYKGRKLLEALAEEKQREKGN
;
A
#
# COMPACT_ATOMS: atom_id res chain seq x y z
N MET A 1 -20.11 21.42 -44.06
CA MET A 1 -19.56 20.49 -43.05
C MET A 1 -20.71 20.11 -42.11
N LYS A 2 -21.08 18.83 -42.01
CA LYS A 2 -22.19 18.37 -41.15
C LYS A 2 -21.70 18.21 -39.70
N PRO A 3 -22.48 18.58 -38.68
CA PRO A 3 -22.15 18.23 -37.30
C PRO A 3 -22.37 16.72 -37.09
N ILE A 4 -21.36 16.07 -36.51
CA ILE A 4 -21.33 14.64 -36.21
C ILE A 4 -22.30 14.35 -35.05
N GLY A 5 -23.03 13.26 -35.21
CA GLY A 5 -24.21 12.89 -34.43
C GLY A 5 -23.95 12.59 -32.95
N VAL A 6 -25.04 12.80 -32.22
CA VAL A 6 -25.25 12.59 -30.79
C VAL A 6 -25.08 11.13 -30.41
N ILE A 7 -24.32 10.85 -29.33
CA ILE A 7 -24.33 9.56 -28.63
C ILE A 7 -24.73 9.82 -27.17
N HIS A 8 -25.94 9.41 -26.81
CA HIS A 8 -26.43 9.39 -25.42
C HIS A 8 -25.82 8.19 -24.68
N SER A 9 -24.74 8.43 -23.93
CA SER A 9 -24.14 7.49 -22.96
C SER A 9 -24.08 8.14 -21.57
N SER A 10 -25.16 8.80 -21.17
CA SER A 10 -25.17 9.99 -20.30
C SER A 10 -25.03 9.77 -18.79
N PHE A 11 -24.63 8.59 -18.31
CA PHE A 11 -24.34 8.43 -16.88
C PHE A 11 -22.84 8.41 -16.58
N THR A 12 -22.06 7.56 -17.27
CA THR A 12 -20.64 7.36 -16.93
C THR A 12 -19.73 8.46 -17.47
N VAL A 13 -19.95 8.94 -18.70
CA VAL A 13 -19.10 9.98 -19.31
C VAL A 13 -19.32 11.33 -18.63
N SER A 14 -20.58 11.72 -18.41
CA SER A 14 -20.92 12.93 -17.67
C SER A 14 -20.43 12.87 -16.22
N HIS A 15 -20.50 11.70 -15.57
CA HIS A 15 -19.95 11.50 -14.23
C HIS A 15 -18.42 11.65 -14.21
N HIS A 16 -17.71 11.07 -15.18
CA HIS A 16 -16.26 11.23 -15.29
C HIS A 16 -15.85 12.68 -15.60
N LEU A 17 -16.58 13.38 -16.47
CA LEU A 17 -16.32 14.78 -16.79
C LEU A 17 -16.60 15.71 -15.60
N ALA A 18 -17.66 15.44 -14.83
CA ALA A 18 -17.91 16.17 -13.58
C ALA A 18 -16.79 15.95 -12.56
N LYS A 19 -16.33 14.70 -12.39
CA LYS A 19 -15.20 14.39 -11.51
C LYS A 19 -13.90 15.06 -11.96
N LEU A 20 -13.67 15.17 -13.27
CA LEU A 20 -12.52 15.91 -13.82
C LEU A 20 -12.67 17.43 -13.62
N ALA A 21 -13.89 17.96 -13.61
CA ALA A 21 -14.17 19.36 -13.34
C ALA A 21 -13.94 19.70 -11.86
N ASP A 22 -14.34 18.83 -10.94
CA ASP A 22 -14.12 18.98 -9.49
C ASP A 22 -12.62 19.12 -9.14
N VAL A 23 -11.76 18.42 -9.87
CA VAL A 23 -10.30 18.48 -9.70
C VAL A 23 -9.64 19.54 -10.58
N GLY A 24 -10.41 20.37 -11.29
CA GLY A 24 -9.93 21.49 -12.09
C GLY A 24 -9.21 21.10 -13.38
N LEU A 25 -9.33 19.86 -13.84
CA LEU A 25 -8.69 19.41 -15.09
C LEU A 25 -9.52 19.77 -16.32
N VAL A 26 -10.82 19.96 -16.16
CA VAL A 26 -11.71 20.47 -17.20
C VAL A 26 -12.57 21.60 -16.64
N THR A 27 -12.97 22.53 -17.49
CA THR A 27 -13.98 23.54 -17.18
C THR A 27 -15.31 23.10 -17.77
N ALA A 28 -16.40 23.36 -17.06
CA ALA A 28 -17.76 23.08 -17.51
C ALA A 28 -18.51 24.39 -17.72
N ARG A 29 -19.11 24.57 -18.89
CA ARG A 29 -19.99 25.70 -19.19
C ARG A 29 -21.36 25.20 -19.65
N ALA A 30 -22.43 25.80 -19.12
CA ALA A 30 -23.79 25.51 -19.55
C ALA A 30 -24.10 26.29 -20.83
N GLU A 31 -24.49 25.58 -21.88
CA GLU A 31 -24.93 26.16 -23.16
C GLU A 31 -26.30 25.57 -23.51
N GLY A 32 -27.35 26.30 -23.13
CA GLY A 32 -28.73 25.83 -23.26
C GLY A 32 -28.97 24.54 -22.46
N TYR A 33 -29.38 23.47 -23.15
CA TYR A 33 -29.63 22.15 -22.55
C TYR A 33 -28.38 21.27 -22.42
N TYR A 34 -27.20 21.75 -22.84
CA TYR A 34 -25.96 20.96 -22.86
C TYR A 34 -24.92 21.55 -21.91
N SER A 35 -24.10 20.67 -21.32
CA SER A 35 -22.86 21.05 -20.64
C SER A 35 -21.69 20.83 -21.59
N VAL A 36 -21.01 21.91 -21.96
CA VAL A 36 -19.80 21.84 -22.77
C VAL A 36 -18.60 21.80 -21.83
N TYR A 37 -17.77 20.78 -21.99
CA TYR A 37 -16.54 20.61 -21.21
C TYR A 37 -15.33 20.97 -22.06
N GLU A 38 -14.41 21.74 -21.50
CA GLU A 38 -13.16 22.13 -22.14
C GLU A 38 -11.98 21.75 -21.25
N LEU A 39 -10.95 21.15 -21.84
CA LEU A 39 -9.76 20.72 -21.11
C LEU A 39 -8.93 21.93 -20.67
N ASP A 40 -8.65 22.05 -19.37
CA ASP A 40 -7.64 23.00 -18.90
C ASP A 40 -6.25 22.38 -19.13
N ARG A 41 -5.67 22.73 -20.28
CA ARG A 41 -4.36 22.23 -20.68
C ARG A 41 -3.26 22.62 -19.68
N LYS A 42 -3.34 23.80 -19.07
CA LYS A 42 -2.31 24.25 -18.11
C LYS A 42 -2.40 23.45 -16.81
N ALA A 43 -3.62 23.22 -16.32
CA ALA A 43 -3.85 22.37 -15.16
C ALA A 43 -3.36 20.93 -15.43
N LEU A 44 -3.72 20.36 -16.59
CA LEU A 44 -3.27 19.01 -16.97
C LEU A 44 -1.74 18.91 -17.07
N GLU A 45 -1.08 19.88 -17.69
CA GLU A 45 0.38 19.92 -17.82
C GLU A 45 1.09 20.08 -16.47
N ALA A 46 0.53 20.87 -15.56
CA ALA A 46 1.03 21.00 -14.20
C ALA A 46 0.85 19.69 -13.40
N THR A 47 -0.32 19.08 -13.45
CA THR A 47 -0.63 17.82 -12.77
C THR A 47 0.21 16.67 -13.31
N THR A 48 0.38 16.56 -14.64
CA THR A 48 1.26 15.52 -15.22
C THR A 48 2.71 15.76 -14.83
N ARG A 49 3.21 16.99 -14.87
CA ARG A 49 4.58 17.30 -14.41
C ARG A 49 4.81 16.97 -12.94
N ASP A 50 3.82 17.25 -12.09
CA ASP A 50 3.86 16.90 -10.67
C ASP A 50 3.84 15.38 -10.46
N LEU A 51 2.90 14.66 -11.10
CA LEU A 51 2.78 13.20 -11.03
C LEU A 51 4.02 12.48 -11.57
N PHE A 52 4.60 12.98 -12.66
CA PHE A 52 5.79 12.43 -13.29
C PHE A 52 7.09 13.10 -12.82
N SER A 53 7.07 13.82 -11.70
CA SER A 53 8.30 14.27 -11.05
C SER A 53 9.18 13.06 -10.71
N GLY A 54 10.51 13.22 -10.83
CA GLY A 54 11.46 12.13 -10.68
C GLY A 54 11.32 11.38 -9.35
N GLU A 55 10.98 12.08 -8.26
CA GLU A 55 10.73 11.48 -6.95
C GLU A 55 9.48 10.59 -6.92
N ARG A 56 8.37 11.04 -7.52
CA ARG A 56 7.12 10.26 -7.56
C ARG A 56 7.21 9.10 -8.54
N MET A 57 7.91 9.26 -9.65
CA MET A 57 8.24 8.18 -10.58
C MET A 57 9.13 7.13 -9.95
N ALA A 58 10.21 7.53 -9.27
CA ALA A 58 11.09 6.59 -8.57
C ALA A 58 10.36 5.85 -7.44
N ALA A 59 9.49 6.53 -6.70
CA ALA A 59 8.66 5.92 -5.67
C ALA A 59 7.64 4.93 -6.25
N ALA A 60 6.99 5.27 -7.37
CA ALA A 60 6.04 4.39 -8.05
C ALA A 60 6.72 3.16 -8.67
N ALA A 61 7.86 3.34 -9.34
CA ALA A 61 8.62 2.23 -9.92
C ALA A 61 9.14 1.25 -8.85
N SER A 62 9.63 1.79 -7.72
CA SER A 62 10.10 0.96 -6.60
C SER A 62 8.96 0.17 -5.92
N GLY A 63 7.73 0.70 -5.94
CA GLY A 63 6.54 -0.01 -5.46
C GLY A 63 6.23 -1.20 -6.36
N VAL A 64 6.10 -0.97 -7.67
CA VAL A 64 5.70 -2.01 -8.64
C VAL A 64 6.58 -3.26 -8.55
N ASP A 65 7.89 -3.10 -8.40
CA ASP A 65 8.81 -4.24 -8.25
C ASP A 65 8.61 -5.00 -6.92
N ALA A 66 8.32 -4.29 -5.83
CA ALA A 66 8.02 -4.90 -4.54
C ALA A 66 6.67 -5.62 -4.53
N GLU A 67 5.63 -5.04 -5.13
CA GLU A 67 4.33 -5.69 -5.25
C GLU A 67 4.36 -6.93 -6.16
N ALA A 68 5.10 -6.87 -7.27
CA ALA A 68 5.29 -8.02 -8.16
C ALA A 68 6.05 -9.16 -7.47
N TYR A 69 7.10 -8.82 -6.70
CA TYR A 69 7.82 -9.78 -5.88
C TYR A 69 6.91 -10.42 -4.82
N ASP A 70 6.19 -9.61 -4.05
CA ASP A 70 5.29 -10.09 -3.00
C ASP A 70 4.22 -11.03 -3.59
N HIS A 71 3.60 -10.66 -4.71
CA HIS A 71 2.59 -11.49 -5.37
C HIS A 71 3.15 -12.86 -5.79
N LYS A 72 4.37 -12.89 -6.34
CA LYS A 72 5.05 -14.14 -6.68
C LYS A 72 5.27 -15.00 -5.44
N ILE A 73 5.80 -14.43 -4.36
CA ILE A 73 6.05 -15.19 -3.13
C ILE A 73 4.74 -15.72 -2.53
N ILE A 74 3.68 -14.92 -2.50
CA ILE A 74 2.37 -15.35 -2.00
C ILE A 74 1.86 -16.53 -2.82
N SER A 75 1.94 -16.45 -4.16
CA SER A 75 1.54 -17.53 -5.06
C SER A 75 2.35 -18.82 -4.83
N ASP A 76 3.67 -18.71 -4.65
CA ASP A 76 4.55 -19.88 -4.48
C ASP A 76 4.24 -20.62 -3.17
N TYR A 77 3.95 -19.88 -2.09
CA TYR A 77 3.78 -20.42 -0.74
C TYR A 77 2.33 -20.66 -0.31
N SER A 78 1.35 -20.22 -1.10
CA SER A 78 -0.07 -20.44 -0.80
C SER A 78 -0.66 -21.61 -1.60
N LEU A 79 -1.66 -22.23 -1.01
CA LEU A 79 -2.55 -23.20 -1.64
C LEU A 79 -3.70 -22.47 -2.34
N PRO A 80 -4.43 -23.14 -3.26
CA PRO A 80 -5.57 -22.53 -3.96
C PRO A 80 -6.70 -22.03 -3.04
N ASP A 81 -6.78 -22.56 -1.81
CA ASP A 81 -7.75 -22.16 -0.78
C ASP A 81 -7.27 -20.95 0.07
N GLY A 82 -6.07 -20.41 -0.22
CA GLY A 82 -5.48 -19.29 0.51
C GLY A 82 -4.66 -19.68 1.74
N ARG A 83 -4.55 -20.97 2.08
CA ARG A 83 -3.71 -21.45 3.19
C ARG A 83 -2.24 -21.47 2.80
N LEU A 84 -1.35 -21.28 3.76
CA LEU A 84 0.08 -21.40 3.55
C LEU A 84 0.50 -22.87 3.55
N LYS A 85 1.27 -23.29 2.53
CA LYS A 85 1.90 -24.61 2.47
C LYS A 85 2.89 -24.80 3.62
N THR A 86 3.64 -23.73 3.92
CA THR A 86 4.64 -23.67 4.99
C THR A 86 4.97 -22.21 5.28
N ILE A 87 5.50 -21.94 6.46
CA ILE A 87 6.02 -20.63 6.83
C ILE A 87 7.47 -20.53 6.28
N PRO A 88 7.78 -19.58 5.36
CA PRO A 88 9.11 -19.46 4.80
C PRO A 88 10.17 -19.15 5.87
N ALA A 89 11.29 -19.86 5.85
CA ALA A 89 12.44 -19.56 6.71
C ALA A 89 13.22 -18.32 6.26
N GLN A 90 13.13 -17.95 4.97
CA GLN A 90 13.82 -16.78 4.44
C GLN A 90 13.08 -15.50 4.81
N ARG A 91 13.75 -14.59 5.53
CA ARG A 91 13.17 -13.34 6.06
C ARG A 91 12.42 -12.52 5.03
N LYS A 92 13.00 -12.28 3.84
CA LYS A 92 12.34 -11.49 2.78
C LYS A 92 11.04 -12.11 2.28
N LYS A 93 11.00 -13.45 2.18
CA LYS A 93 9.79 -14.18 1.74
C LYS A 93 8.74 -14.18 2.84
N LEU A 94 9.18 -14.39 4.08
CA LEU A 94 8.31 -14.31 5.25
C LEU A 94 7.66 -12.92 5.34
N GLU A 95 8.43 -11.85 5.19
CA GLU A 95 7.95 -10.47 5.20
C GLU A 95 6.85 -10.22 4.15
N ALA A 96 7.04 -10.72 2.92
CA ALA A 96 6.02 -10.64 1.86
C ALA A 96 4.70 -11.33 2.28
N ILE A 97 4.79 -12.52 2.89
CA ILE A 97 3.62 -13.23 3.40
C ILE A 97 2.97 -12.47 4.55
N LEU A 98 3.75 -11.95 5.50
CA LEU A 98 3.21 -11.20 6.65
C LEU A 98 2.51 -9.91 6.19
N ARG A 99 3.05 -9.22 5.17
CA ARG A 99 2.40 -8.07 4.52
C ARG A 99 1.06 -8.44 3.88
N HIS A 100 0.91 -9.68 3.40
CA HIS A 100 -0.37 -10.17 2.90
C HIS A 100 -1.34 -10.49 4.05
N VAL A 101 -0.88 -11.27 5.03
CA VAL A 101 -1.69 -11.71 6.18
C VAL A 101 -2.22 -10.53 6.99
N VAL A 102 -1.39 -9.50 7.25
CA VAL A 102 -1.79 -8.34 8.07
C VAL A 102 -2.96 -7.55 7.46
N LYS A 103 -3.17 -7.63 6.14
CA LYS A 103 -4.29 -6.95 5.45
C LYS A 103 -5.66 -7.47 5.88
N THR A 104 -5.72 -8.66 6.50
CA THR A 104 -6.97 -9.19 7.07
C THR A 104 -7.40 -8.51 8.36
N PHE A 105 -6.48 -7.77 9.01
CA PHE A 105 -6.78 -6.99 10.21
C PHE A 105 -7.12 -5.55 9.83
N GLU A 106 -8.23 -5.07 10.40
CA GLU A 106 -8.70 -3.71 10.20
C GLU A 106 -7.81 -2.73 11.00
N PRO A 107 -7.36 -1.63 10.38
CA PRO A 107 -6.69 -0.55 11.10
C PRO A 107 -7.57 0.04 12.20
N GLY A 108 -6.98 0.42 13.33
CA GLY A 108 -7.69 1.01 14.48
C GLY A 108 -8.52 0.03 15.31
N VAL A 109 -8.61 -1.25 14.94
CA VAL A 109 -9.35 -2.28 15.69
C VAL A 109 -8.42 -3.03 16.63
N ARG A 110 -8.89 -3.23 17.88
CA ARG A 110 -8.26 -4.09 18.89
C ARG A 110 -8.83 -5.49 18.80
N TYR A 111 -7.95 -6.48 18.73
CA TYR A 111 -8.28 -7.89 18.68
C TYR A 111 -7.71 -8.59 19.90
N SER A 112 -8.53 -9.39 20.57
CA SER A 112 -8.02 -10.33 21.57
C SER A 112 -7.12 -11.39 20.93
N GLU A 113 -6.24 -12.00 21.72
CA GLU A 113 -5.43 -13.14 21.26
C GLU A 113 -6.27 -14.24 20.59
N LYS A 114 -7.47 -14.53 21.14
CA LYS A 114 -8.38 -15.54 20.59
C LYS A 114 -8.84 -15.17 19.18
N GLN A 115 -9.26 -13.92 18.97
CA GLN A 115 -9.68 -13.42 17.65
C GLN A 115 -8.52 -13.44 16.64
N VAL A 116 -7.31 -13.04 17.08
CA VAL A 116 -6.12 -13.13 16.22
C VAL A 116 -5.86 -14.57 15.81
N ASN A 117 -5.90 -15.51 16.75
CA ASN A 117 -5.68 -16.92 16.46
C ASN A 117 -6.74 -17.49 15.49
N GLU A 118 -8.02 -17.13 15.65
CA GLU A 118 -9.10 -17.52 14.75
C GLU A 118 -8.91 -17.00 13.32
N ILE A 119 -8.42 -15.76 13.17
CA ILE A 119 -8.10 -15.18 11.86
C ILE A 119 -6.89 -15.90 11.26
N LEU A 120 -5.81 -16.06 12.03
CA LEU A 120 -4.56 -16.67 11.56
C LEU A 120 -4.71 -18.17 11.25
N ALA A 121 -5.63 -18.88 11.91
CA ALA A 121 -5.89 -20.29 11.67
C ALA A 121 -6.35 -20.57 10.22
N ARG A 122 -6.90 -19.56 9.53
CA ARG A 122 -7.24 -19.63 8.11
C ARG A 122 -6.01 -19.68 7.20
N PHE A 123 -4.85 -19.23 7.69
CA PHE A 123 -3.60 -19.24 6.94
C PHE A 123 -2.73 -20.43 7.30
N HIS A 124 -2.54 -20.70 8.59
CA HIS A 124 -1.67 -21.79 9.04
C HIS A 124 -2.04 -22.27 10.45
N ALA A 125 -1.81 -23.55 10.74
CA ALA A 125 -2.10 -24.13 12.06
C ALA A 125 -1.19 -23.56 13.16
N ASP A 126 0.05 -23.21 12.82
CA ASP A 126 0.99 -22.52 13.71
C ASP A 126 0.69 -21.00 13.75
N THR A 127 -0.40 -20.66 14.42
CA THR A 127 -0.85 -19.28 14.64
C THR A 127 0.07 -18.51 15.58
N ALA A 128 0.74 -19.20 16.50
CA ALA A 128 1.69 -18.62 17.45
C ALA A 128 2.91 -18.04 16.73
N THR A 129 3.49 -18.78 15.77
CA THR A 129 4.60 -18.28 14.95
C THR A 129 4.17 -17.07 14.13
N LEU A 130 3.05 -17.15 13.41
CA LEU A 130 2.57 -16.01 12.60
C LEU A 130 2.36 -14.74 13.45
N ARG A 131 1.74 -14.88 14.62
CA ARG A 131 1.52 -13.76 15.55
C ARG A 131 2.82 -13.17 16.08
N ARG A 132 3.80 -14.01 16.45
CA ARG A 132 5.12 -13.57 16.89
C ARG A 132 5.85 -12.81 15.78
N GLU A 133 5.82 -13.33 14.56
CA GLU A 133 6.47 -12.69 13.43
C GLU A 133 5.76 -11.39 13.01
N LEU A 134 4.41 -11.32 13.03
CA LEU A 134 3.66 -10.08 12.77
C LEU A 134 4.06 -8.96 13.73
N VAL A 135 4.23 -9.27 15.01
CA VAL A 135 4.74 -8.32 16.02
C VAL A 135 6.23 -8.03 15.82
N GLY A 136 7.05 -9.05 15.55
CA GLY A 136 8.49 -8.90 15.33
C GLY A 136 8.85 -8.02 14.12
N TYR A 137 8.04 -8.06 13.07
CA TYR A 137 8.16 -7.18 11.90
C TYR A 137 7.45 -5.82 12.08
N GLY A 138 6.83 -5.58 13.24
CA GLY A 138 6.16 -4.31 13.54
C GLY A 138 4.90 -4.06 12.69
N LEU A 139 4.30 -5.12 12.15
CA LEU A 139 3.05 -5.05 11.38
C LEU A 139 1.83 -5.11 12.31
N MET A 140 2.00 -5.70 13.49
CA MET A 140 1.06 -5.64 14.59
C MET A 140 1.77 -5.18 15.87
N GLU A 141 1.02 -4.54 16.75
CA GLU A 141 1.43 -4.26 18.12
C GLU A 141 0.64 -5.15 19.08
N ARG A 142 1.20 -5.34 20.28
CA ARG A 142 0.62 -6.15 21.35
C ARG A 142 0.70 -5.38 22.64
N GLU A 143 -0.36 -5.45 23.44
CA GLU A 143 -0.34 -4.92 24.80
C GLU A 143 0.70 -5.67 25.67
N GLY A 144 1.38 -4.98 26.58
CA GLY A 144 2.48 -5.55 27.39
C GLY A 144 2.11 -6.83 28.17
N GLY A 145 0.83 -6.98 28.56
CA GLY A 145 0.29 -8.19 29.19
C GLY A 145 -0.21 -9.26 28.22
N GLY A 146 -0.37 -8.90 26.94
CA GLY A 146 -0.71 -9.83 25.87
C GLY A 146 -2.17 -10.10 25.60
N GLY A 147 -3.07 -9.38 26.25
CA GLY A 147 -4.51 -9.53 26.05
C GLY A 147 -4.97 -9.07 24.67
N GLU A 148 -4.37 -7.98 24.17
CA GLU A 148 -4.79 -7.32 22.93
C GLU A 148 -3.69 -7.16 21.89
N TYR A 149 -4.12 -7.15 20.64
CA TYR A 149 -3.34 -6.95 19.43
C TYR A 149 -4.03 -5.93 18.53
N TRP A 150 -3.27 -5.11 17.82
CA TRP A 150 -3.81 -4.23 16.79
C TRP A 150 -2.84 -4.11 15.62
N ARG A 151 -3.37 -3.82 14.45
CA ARG A 151 -2.55 -3.53 13.28
C ARG A 151 -1.79 -2.21 13.50
N ALA A 152 -0.49 -2.22 13.22
CA ALA A 152 0.32 -1.01 13.29
C ALA A 152 0.00 -0.10 12.10
N GLU A 153 -0.14 1.21 12.36
CA GLU A 153 -0.28 2.20 11.30
C GLU A 153 1.00 2.24 10.46
N ILE A 154 0.86 1.93 9.16
CA ILE A 154 1.99 1.82 8.21
C ILE A 154 2.79 3.13 8.12
N HIS A 155 2.23 4.26 8.56
CA HIS A 155 2.93 5.55 8.65
C HIS A 155 4.17 5.51 9.56
N SER A 156 4.25 4.57 10.50
CA SER A 156 5.40 4.34 11.39
C SER A 156 6.57 3.58 10.72
N LEU A 157 6.32 2.87 9.60
CA LEU A 157 7.30 1.94 9.00
C LEU A 157 8.28 2.61 8.04
N ARG A 158 7.90 3.74 7.41
CA ARG A 158 8.79 4.47 6.49
C ARG A 158 9.96 5.16 7.21
N GLY A 159 9.83 5.42 8.52
CA GLY A 159 10.88 6.01 9.36
C GLY A 159 11.67 5.01 10.22
N LYS A 160 11.08 3.91 10.68
CA LYS A 160 11.73 3.02 11.67
C LYS A 160 12.58 1.89 11.08
N TYR A 161 12.27 1.39 9.88
CA TYR A 161 13.01 0.28 9.26
C TYR A 161 14.08 0.69 8.24
N LYS A 162 14.36 1.99 8.11
CA LYS A 162 15.62 2.50 7.55
C LYS A 162 16.62 2.93 8.63
N GLY A 163 16.13 3.26 9.84
CA GLY A 163 16.94 3.82 10.92
C GLY A 163 17.92 2.84 11.59
N ARG A 164 17.54 1.58 11.84
CA ARG A 164 18.45 0.66 12.57
C ARG A 164 19.71 0.29 11.79
N LYS A 165 19.60 0.05 10.48
CA LYS A 165 20.76 -0.25 9.64
C LYS A 165 21.64 0.98 9.35
N LEU A 166 21.07 2.19 9.35
CA LEU A 166 21.81 3.42 9.08
C LEU A 166 22.48 3.97 10.35
N LEU A 167 21.88 3.77 11.53
CA LEU A 167 22.48 4.14 12.81
C LEU A 167 23.62 3.20 13.21
N GLU A 168 23.51 1.90 12.93
CA GLU A 168 24.63 0.96 13.14
C GLU A 168 25.80 1.26 12.17
N ALA A 169 25.51 1.52 10.88
CA ALA A 169 26.54 1.89 9.91
C ALA A 169 27.25 3.23 10.22
N LEU A 170 26.50 4.27 10.64
CA LEU A 170 27.07 5.56 11.03
C LEU A 170 27.83 5.51 12.37
N ALA A 171 27.44 4.60 13.28
CA ALA A 171 28.18 4.38 14.52
C ALA A 171 29.51 3.67 14.26
N GLU A 172 29.56 2.71 13.32
CA GLU A 172 30.77 2.03 12.89
C GLU A 172 31.74 2.94 12.13
N GLU A 173 31.24 3.86 11.31
CA GLU A 173 32.05 4.83 10.55
C GLU A 173 32.71 5.88 11.49
N LYS A 174 31.97 6.39 12.49
CA LYS A 174 32.52 7.29 13.52
C LYS A 174 33.55 6.65 14.45
N GLN A 175 33.53 5.33 14.61
CA GLN A 175 34.55 4.60 15.38
C GLN A 175 35.86 4.43 14.61
N ARG A 176 35.81 4.42 13.26
CA ARG A 176 37.00 4.34 12.39
C ARG A 176 37.74 5.67 12.27
N GLU A 177 37.01 6.80 12.30
CA GLU A 177 37.61 8.14 12.19
C GLU A 177 38.28 8.64 13.48
N LYS A 178 37.98 8.03 14.64
CA LYS A 178 38.61 8.39 15.93
C LYS A 178 39.83 7.54 16.30
N GLY A 179 40.17 6.56 15.45
CA GLY A 179 41.27 5.62 15.68
C GLY A 179 42.47 5.79 14.75
N ASN A 180 42.53 6.87 13.96
CA ASN A 180 43.63 7.20 13.06
C ASN A 180 44.16 8.60 13.33
#